data_AF-A0A9Q8CJX1-F1
#
_entry.id   AF-A0A9Q8CJX1-F1
#
_cell.length_a   1.000
_cell.length_b   1.000
_cell.length_c   1.000
_cell.angle_alpha   90.00
_cell.angle_beta   90.00
_cell.angle_gamma   90.00
#
_symmetry.space_group_name_H-M   'P 1'
#
loop_
_entity.id
_entity.type
_entity.pdbx_description
1 polymer ?
#
loop_
_entity_poly.entity_id
_entity_poly.type
_entity_poly.pdbx_seq_one_letter_code
_entity_poly.pdbx_strand_id
1 'polypeptide(L)' 'MKKLIAQHDYKIFTVNTIQMTLNQKAGCFYQIVPPDWVNIIAFYKGRLIMERQFRIGVEESILELPGGVIDKGEV' A
#
# COMPACT_ATOMS: atom_id res chain seq x y z
N MET A 1 -8.89 21.61 3.94
CA MET A 1 -8.59 21.63 2.48
C MET A 1 -7.21 21.04 2.26
N LYS A 2 -7.03 20.19 1.23
CA LYS A 2 -5.77 19.50 0.90
C LYS A 2 -5.12 20.14 -0.32
N LYS A 3 -3.83 20.45 -0.25
CA LYS A 3 -3.03 21.00 -1.36
C LYS A 3 -1.80 20.13 -1.58
N LEU A 4 -1.60 19.62 -2.79
CA LEU A 4 -0.35 18.95 -3.18
C LEU A 4 0.77 19.99 -3.29
N ILE A 5 1.92 19.70 -2.67
CA ILE A 5 3.12 20.54 -2.71
C ILE A 5 4.16 19.93 -3.66
N ALA A 6 4.42 18.64 -3.52
CA ALA A 6 5.43 17.91 -4.29
C ALA A 6 5.05 16.44 -4.43
N GLN A 7 5.63 15.77 -5.43
CA GLN A 7 5.51 14.33 -5.63
C GLN A 7 6.87 13.74 -6.03
N HIS A 8 7.18 12.57 -5.50
CA HIS A 8 8.34 11.77 -5.90
C HIS A 8 7.91 10.34 -6.23
N ASP A 9 8.53 9.73 -7.25
CA ASP A 9 8.22 8.37 -7.71
C ASP A 9 9.36 7.41 -7.34
N TYR A 10 9.04 6.40 -6.51
CA TYR A 10 9.96 5.35 -6.07
C TYR A 10 9.77 4.04 -6.84
N LYS A 11 9.08 4.08 -7.99
CA LYS A 11 8.77 2.95 -8.89
C LYS A 11 7.77 1.93 -8.35
N ILE A 12 7.73 1.72 -7.03
CA ILE A 12 6.76 0.85 -6.35
C ILE A 12 5.56 1.65 -5.86
N PHE A 13 5.79 2.90 -5.45
CA PHE A 13 4.76 3.85 -5.03
C PHE A 13 5.25 5.28 -5.26
N THR A 14 4.32 6.22 -5.24
CA THR A 14 4.64 7.65 -5.20
C THR A 14 4.48 8.20 -3.78
N VAL A 15 5.26 9.22 -3.44
CA VAL A 15 5.12 9.96 -2.18
C VAL A 15 4.74 11.39 -2.49
N ASN A 16 3.59 11.81 -1.98
CA ASN A 16 3.09 13.17 -2.07
C ASN A 16 3.41 13.93 -0.79
N THR A 17 3.99 15.12 -0.92
CA THR A 17 3.98 16.11 0.17
C THR A 17 2.71 16.92 0.04
N ILE A 18 1.87 16.92 1.07
CA ILE A 18 0.58 17.60 1.08
C ILE A 18 0.50 18.57 2.25
N GLN A 19 -0.10 19.73 2.02
CA GLN A 19 -0.52 20.62 3.08
C GLN A 19 -2.00 20.38 3.37
N MET A 20 -2.32 20.17 4.64
CA MET A 20 -3.70 20.07 5.11
C MET A 20 -4.00 21.16 6.11
N THR A 21 -5.15 21.81 5.95
CA THR A 21 -5.68 22.76 6.92
C THR A 21 -6.95 22.23 7.56
N LEU A 22 -6.95 22.17 8.88
CA LEU A 22 -8.08 21.81 9.75
C LEU A 22 -8.15 22.80 10.92
N ASN A 23 -9.34 23.33 11.22
CA ASN A 23 -9.56 24.30 12.30
C ASN A 23 -8.56 25.47 12.29
N GLN A 24 -8.33 26.06 11.11
CA GLN A 24 -7.39 27.17 10.87
C GLN A 24 -5.90 26.85 11.15
N LYS A 25 -5.57 25.59 11.49
CA LYS A 25 -4.19 25.12 11.62
C LYS A 25 -3.75 24.42 10.35
N ALA A 26 -2.58 24.80 9.82
CA ALA A 26 -1.97 24.15 8.67
C ALA A 26 -0.86 23.19 9.13
N GLY A 27 -0.80 22.02 8.50
CA GLY A 27 0.26 21.03 8.71
C GLY A 27 0.75 20.47 7.38
N CYS A 28 2.02 20.07 7.36
CA CYS A 28 2.64 19.36 6.23
C CYS A 28 2.66 17.86 6.52
N PHE A 29 2.24 17.06 5.55
CA PHE A 29 2.14 15.61 5.66
C PHE A 29 2.76 14.94 4.43
N TYR A 30 3.26 13.72 4.62
CA TYR A 30 3.70 12.85 3.54
C TYR A 30 2.69 11.73 3.36
N GLN A 31 2.21 11.57 2.13
CA GLN A 31 1.25 10.54 1.77
C GLN A 31 1.90 9.58 0.77
N ILE A 32 2.00 8.31 1.15
CA ILE A 32 2.32 7.22 0.23
C ILE A 32 1.08 6.92 -0.60
N VAL A 33 1.24 6.87 -1.92
CA VAL A 33 0.22 6.46 -2.90
C VAL A 33 0.73 5.18 -3.57
N PRO A 34 0.36 4.01 -3.03
CA PRO A 34 0.71 2.73 -3.62
C PRO A 34 -0.26 2.38 -4.78
N PRO A 35 0.11 1.40 -5.63
CA PRO A 35 -0.85 0.79 -6.55
C PRO A 35 -1.93 0.03 -5.77
N ASP A 36 -3.02 -0.29 -6.46
CA ASP A 36 -4.08 -1.12 -5.88
C ASP A 36 -3.56 -2.54 -5.59
N TRP A 37 -4.16 -3.19 -4.58
CA TRP A 37 -3.71 -4.49 -4.08
C TRP A 37 -4.90 -5.39 -3.76
N VAL A 38 -4.75 -6.70 -4.01
CA VAL A 38 -5.74 -7.72 -3.66
C VAL A 38 -5.19 -8.75 -2.68
N ASN A 39 -6.07 -9.29 -1.85
CA ASN A 39 -5.80 -10.45 -1.01
C ASN A 39 -6.77 -11.57 -1.38
N ILE A 40 -6.28 -12.81 -1.38
CA ILE A 40 -7.04 -14.00 -1.75
C ILE A 40 -7.33 -14.79 -0.49
N ILE A 41 -8.62 -15.05 -0.23
CA ILE A 41 -9.06 -15.96 0.82
C ILE A 41 -9.52 -17.26 0.15
N ALA A 42 -8.62 -18.24 0.08
CA ALA A 42 -8.88 -19.51 -0.57
C ALA A 42 -8.91 -20.68 0.44
N PHE A 43 -9.85 -21.60 0.25
CA PHE A 43 -9.99 -22.79 1.08
C PHE A 43 -9.80 -24.06 0.27
N TYR A 44 -9.06 -25.03 0.84
CA TYR A 44 -8.97 -26.38 0.30
C TYR A 44 -9.22 -27.40 1.41
N LYS A 45 -10.23 -28.26 1.21
CA LYS A 45 -10.66 -29.26 2.21
C LYS A 45 -10.89 -28.66 3.61
N GLY A 46 -11.53 -27.48 3.65
CA GLY A 46 -11.84 -26.77 4.90
C GLY A 46 -10.65 -26.08 5.57
N ARG A 47 -9.48 -26.00 4.92
CA ARG A 47 -8.29 -25.30 5.43
C ARG A 47 -7.99 -24.07 4.60
N LEU A 48 -7.64 -22.98 5.28
CA LEU A 48 -7.20 -21.73 4.64
C LEU A 48 -5.82 -21.93 4.00
N ILE A 49 -5.69 -21.47 2.76
CA ILE A 49 -4.41 -21.44 2.04
C ILE A 49 -3.66 -20.18 2.46
N MET A 50 -2.38 -20.34 2.81
CA MET A 50 -1.48 -19.27 3.21
C MET A 50 -0.13 -19.44 2.51
N GLU A 51 0.62 -18.36 2.37
CA GLU A 51 2.00 -18.37 1.89
C GLU A 51 2.99 -17.91 2.95
N ARG A 52 4.24 -18.36 2.83
CA ARG A 52 5.35 -17.85 3.63
C ARG A 52 6.30 -17.10 2.71
N GLN A 53 6.29 -15.77 2.79
CA GLN A 53 7.06 -14.90 1.91
C GLN A 53 8.07 -14.08 2.70
N PHE A 54 9.29 -13.93 2.17
CA PHE A 54 10.27 -13.00 2.73
C PHE A 54 9.92 -11.57 2.35
N ARG A 55 9.79 -10.68 3.34
CA ARG A 55 9.45 -9.27 3.17
C ARG A 55 10.67 -8.40 3.46
N ILE A 56 11.26 -7.80 2.43
CA ILE A 56 12.45 -6.95 2.57
C ILE A 56 12.24 -5.73 3.48
N GLY A 57 11.01 -5.21 3.58
CA GLY A 57 10.71 -4.05 4.43
C GLY A 57 10.88 -4.29 5.93
N VAL A 58 10.85 -5.56 6.37
CA VAL A 58 11.08 -5.97 7.77
C VAL A 58 12.16 -7.05 7.91
N GLU A 59 12.73 -7.48 6.79
CA GLU A 59 13.79 -8.50 6.69
C GLU A 59 13.42 -9.85 7.32
N GLU A 60 12.16 -10.27 7.20
CA GLU A 60 11.65 -11.50 7.82
C GLU A 60 10.73 -12.31 6.88
N SER A 61 10.63 -13.63 7.10
CA SER A 61 9.65 -14.50 6.46
C SER A 61 8.31 -14.48 7.19
N ILE A 62 7.30 -13.85 6.59
CA ILE A 62 5.96 -13.68 7.16
C ILE A 62 5.01 -14.76 6.62
N LEU A 63 4.15 -15.29 7.49
CA LEU A 63 3.01 -16.12 7.08
C LEU A 63 1.82 -15.21 6.78
N GLU A 64 1.33 -15.21 5.54
CA GLU A 64 0.30 -14.27 5.08
C GLU A 64 -0.70 -14.90 4.10
N LEU A 65 -1.77 -14.17 3.79
CA LEU A 65 -2.68 -14.53 2.70
C LEU A 65 -1.96 -14.34 1.36
N PRO A 66 -2.19 -15.21 0.37
CA PRO A 66 -1.76 -14.92 -0.99
C PRO A 66 -2.34 -13.58 -1.44
N GLY A 67 -1.52 -12.75 -2.07
CA GLY A 67 -1.94 -11.43 -2.53
C GLY A 67 -0.94 -10.83 -3.51
N GLY A 68 -1.32 -9.69 -4.10
CA GLY A 68 -0.49 -9.03 -5.09
C GLY A 68 -1.00 -7.65 -5.50
N VAL A 69 -0.12 -6.91 -6.15
CA VAL A 69 -0.44 -5.66 -6.86
C VAL A 69 -1.39 -5.98 -8.01
N ILE A 70 -2.39 -5.14 -8.23
CA ILE A 70 -3.23 -5.17 -9.44
C ILE A 70 -2.46 -4.48 -10.56
N ASP A 71 -2.28 -5.15 -11.69
CA ASP A 71 -1.58 -4.54 -12.81
C ASP A 71 -2.43 -3.44 -13.46
N LYS A 72 -1.74 -2.46 -14.05
CA LYS A 72 -2.41 -1.30 -14.63
C LYS A 72 -3.31 -1.73 -15.80
N GLY A 73 -4.62 -1.57 -15.62
CA GLY A 73 -5.63 -1.87 -16.64
C GLY A 73 -6.29 -3.24 -16.46
N GLU A 74 -5.95 -4.00 -15.42
CA GLU A 74 -6.74 -5.16 -15.00
C GLU A 74 -8.09 -4.71 -14.42
N VAL A 75 -9.12 -5.54 -14.61
CA VAL A 75 -10.52 -5.29 -14.21
C VAL A 75 -11.03 -6.39 -13.30
#